data_AF-A0A9P6PRD1-F1
#
_entry.id   AF-A0A9P6PRD1-F1
#
_cell.length_a   1.000
_cell.length_b   1.000
_cell.length_c   1.000
_cell.angle_alpha   90.00
_cell.angle_beta   90.00
_cell.angle_gamma   90.00
#
_symmetry.space_group_name_H-M   'P 1'
#
loop_
_entity.id
_entity.type
_entity.pdbx_description
1 polymer ?
#
loop_
_entity_poly.entity_id
_entity_poly.type
_entity_poly.pdbx_seq_one_letter_code
_entity_poly.pdbx_strand_id
1 'polypeptide(L)'
;MDNNNQDQRSTRGDDRNPLVRALYHHYSDTAYHRSAATIEREKTLFWGIPFNRWTMFPTAFIFQAICGSLYTWSVFNDPIDAYIYGTTADPVTGKPAPIKHNAPITFYIAVGCFGLSSAINGPWLERHGPRLAAIVGSTLFFLGNMIAAIGIRAKTMALVYFGYGLLGGAGLGLCYISPVSALQKWFPDKRGLAAGFAVCGFGAGSIVFAKVPGPLTAEVGLPLTFVTLGCSYFAAMLLCAFIFRVPPPNFQVNGMDMYRNKVNANGDVETNQEEKAAAQLRDPGTTMNLSDAIFSKEYRFIYLMFFGNSIAGLVFLSRLANIVKDIFGKDASTAATIVAINGGFNLGGRLFFSSVSDRLGRKNSFFVMLLSQ
;
A
#
# COMPACT_ATOMS: atom_id res chain seq x y z
N MET A 1 -35.16 32.75 -5.68
CA MET A 1 -36.00 31.66 -6.23
C MET A 1 -35.13 30.77 -7.13
N ASP A 2 -34.05 30.17 -6.60
CA ASP A 2 -33.09 29.40 -7.43
C ASP A 2 -32.55 28.13 -6.74
N ASN A 3 -33.37 27.46 -5.93
CA ASN A 3 -32.99 26.18 -5.29
C ASN A 3 -33.56 24.94 -6.00
N ASN A 4 -34.27 25.08 -7.13
CA ASN A 4 -34.96 23.95 -7.78
C ASN A 4 -34.20 23.29 -8.94
N ASN A 5 -32.99 23.75 -9.29
CA ASN A 5 -32.28 23.25 -10.47
C ASN A 5 -31.20 22.19 -10.18
N GLN A 6 -30.84 21.92 -8.92
CA GLN A 6 -29.91 20.83 -8.59
C GLN A 6 -30.63 19.48 -8.39
N ASP A 7 -31.86 19.47 -7.88
CA ASP A 7 -32.64 18.24 -7.72
C ASP A 7 -33.16 17.67 -9.03
N GLN A 8 -33.35 18.49 -10.07
CA GLN A 8 -33.89 18.04 -11.36
C GLN A 8 -32.89 17.32 -12.27
N ARG A 9 -31.59 17.30 -11.96
CA ARG A 9 -30.64 16.41 -12.65
C ARG A 9 -30.62 14.98 -12.09
N SER A 10 -31.27 14.73 -10.96
CA SER A 10 -31.28 13.40 -10.31
C SER A 10 -32.34 12.44 -10.87
N THR A 11 -33.29 12.92 -11.68
CA THR A 11 -34.49 12.15 -12.08
C THR A 11 -34.66 11.93 -13.58
N ARG A 12 -33.73 12.37 -14.43
CA ARG A 12 -33.78 12.07 -15.87
C ARG A 12 -32.99 10.81 -16.22
N GLY A 13 -33.71 9.68 -16.17
CA GLY A 13 -33.40 8.44 -16.89
C GLY A 13 -32.13 7.73 -16.42
N ASP A 14 -32.24 6.88 -15.40
CA ASP A 14 -31.16 5.96 -15.07
C ASP A 14 -31.64 4.51 -15.09
N ASP A 15 -32.02 4.04 -16.28
CA ASP A 15 -32.14 2.61 -16.65
C ASP A 15 -30.76 1.92 -16.69
N ARG A 16 -29.78 2.40 -15.91
CA ARG A 16 -28.46 1.79 -15.82
C ARG A 16 -28.56 0.55 -14.92
N ASN A 17 -28.07 -0.57 -15.46
CA ASN A 17 -27.92 -1.87 -14.80
C ASN A 17 -27.55 -1.70 -13.31
N PRO A 18 -28.15 -2.45 -12.37
CA PRO A 18 -27.87 -2.34 -10.94
C PRO A 18 -26.38 -2.35 -10.58
N LEU A 19 -25.54 -3.06 -11.36
CA LEU A 19 -24.09 -3.04 -11.22
C LEU A 19 -23.48 -1.66 -11.53
N VAL A 20 -23.96 -0.99 -12.58
CA VAL A 20 -23.48 0.33 -12.98
C VAL A 20 -23.90 1.39 -11.96
N ARG A 21 -25.12 1.30 -11.40
CA ARG A 21 -25.57 2.16 -10.30
C ARG A 21 -24.72 1.94 -9.04
N ALA A 22 -24.46 0.68 -8.68
CA ALA A 22 -23.62 0.35 -7.52
C ALA A 22 -22.18 0.87 -7.70
N LEU A 23 -21.60 0.70 -8.89
CA LEU A 23 -20.28 1.26 -9.23
C LEU A 23 -20.29 2.79 -9.15
N TYR A 24 -21.29 3.44 -9.74
CA TYR A 24 -21.39 4.90 -9.68
C TYR A 24 -21.46 5.41 -8.25
N HIS A 25 -22.34 4.83 -7.42
CA HIS A 25 -22.45 5.17 -6.00
C HIS A 25 -21.14 4.91 -5.23
N HIS A 26 -20.45 3.81 -5.55
CA HIS A 26 -19.18 3.50 -4.90
C HIS A 26 -18.12 4.57 -5.15
N TYR A 27 -18.11 5.17 -6.34
CA TYR A 27 -17.13 6.17 -6.77
C TYR A 27 -17.60 7.64 -6.66
N SER A 28 -18.86 7.93 -6.34
CA SER A 28 -19.41 9.30 -6.34
C SER A 28 -19.28 10.03 -5.00
N ASP A 29 -19.61 9.36 -3.88
CA ASP A 29 -19.52 9.94 -2.54
C ASP A 29 -18.49 9.19 -1.69
N THR A 30 -17.42 9.89 -1.32
CA THR A 30 -16.33 9.37 -0.50
C THR A 30 -16.19 10.11 0.83
N ALA A 31 -17.14 10.97 1.18
CA ALA A 31 -17.04 11.81 2.38
C ALA A 31 -17.04 10.96 3.67
N TYR A 32 -16.09 11.27 4.55
CA TYR A 32 -16.01 10.63 5.85
C TYR A 32 -16.89 11.35 6.88
N HIS A 33 -18.12 10.89 7.06
CA HIS A 33 -19.03 11.48 8.02
C HIS A 33 -18.78 10.93 9.44
N ARG A 34 -18.43 11.83 10.37
CA ARG A 34 -18.22 11.51 11.79
C ARG A 34 -19.17 12.32 12.66
N SER A 35 -19.66 11.70 13.74
CA SER A 35 -20.39 12.41 14.78
C SER A 35 -19.47 13.35 15.58
N ALA A 36 -20.02 14.41 16.17
CA ALA A 36 -19.27 15.31 17.05
C ALA A 36 -18.61 14.57 18.24
N ALA A 37 -19.31 13.57 18.79
CA ALA A 37 -18.78 12.72 19.87
C ALA A 37 -17.57 11.89 19.41
N THR A 38 -17.58 11.39 18.16
CA THR A 38 -16.43 10.69 17.57
C THR A 38 -15.23 11.61 17.44
N ILE A 39 -15.44 12.84 16.97
CA ILE A 39 -14.37 13.85 16.83
C ILE A 39 -13.75 14.18 18.19
N GLU A 40 -14.58 14.33 19.23
CA GLU A 40 -14.11 14.60 20.59
C GLU A 40 -13.25 13.44 21.14
N ARG A 41 -13.72 12.20 20.96
CA ARG A 41 -12.98 11.00 21.38
C ARG A 41 -11.62 10.87 20.66
N GLU A 42 -11.52 11.35 19.43
CA GLU A 42 -10.28 11.27 18.66
C GLU A 42 -9.22 12.29 19.07
N LYS A 43 -9.55 13.25 19.94
CA LYS A 43 -8.58 14.20 20.51
C LYS A 43 -7.58 13.54 21.46
N THR A 44 -7.94 12.40 22.06
CA THR A 44 -7.08 11.69 23.02
C THR A 44 -6.75 10.28 22.52
N LEU A 45 -5.55 9.82 22.81
CA LEU A 45 -5.09 8.44 22.64
C LEU A 45 -5.54 7.60 23.85
N PHE A 46 -5.12 6.34 23.89
CA PHE A 46 -5.29 5.51 25.07
C PHE A 46 -4.78 6.23 26.32
N TRP A 47 -5.50 6.05 27.42
CA TRP A 47 -5.14 6.56 28.74
C TRP A 47 -5.14 8.09 28.86
N GLY A 48 -5.87 8.78 27.97
CA GLY A 48 -6.10 10.22 28.06
C GLY A 48 -4.96 11.09 27.52
N ILE A 49 -3.94 10.50 26.89
CA ILE A 49 -2.82 11.24 26.30
C ILE A 49 -3.33 12.08 25.12
N PRO A 50 -3.04 13.40 25.04
CA PRO A 50 -3.49 14.22 23.92
C PRO A 50 -2.86 13.75 22.60
N PHE A 51 -3.67 13.66 21.54
CA PHE A 51 -3.18 13.25 20.23
C PHE A 51 -2.33 14.34 19.59
N ASN A 52 -1.13 13.97 19.16
CA ASN A 52 -0.27 14.83 18.36
C ASN A 52 -0.12 14.25 16.95
N ARG A 53 -0.38 15.07 15.92
CA ARG A 53 -0.26 14.66 14.51
C ARG A 53 1.09 14.03 14.16
N TRP A 54 2.17 14.42 14.83
CA TRP A 54 3.51 13.87 14.60
C TRP A 54 3.64 12.39 14.99
N THR A 55 2.77 11.88 15.87
CA THR A 55 2.70 10.43 16.20
C THR A 55 2.30 9.56 15.02
N MET A 56 1.68 10.15 14.00
CA MET A 56 1.31 9.44 12.77
C MET A 56 2.54 8.98 11.98
N PHE A 57 3.66 9.71 12.02
CA PHE A 57 4.87 9.34 11.28
C PHE A 57 5.46 7.99 11.71
N PRO A 58 5.88 7.79 12.98
CA PRO A 58 6.44 6.51 13.41
C PRO A 58 5.42 5.37 13.26
N THR A 59 4.14 5.65 13.53
CA THR A 59 3.04 4.68 13.36
C THR A 59 2.93 4.21 11.91
N ALA A 60 2.86 5.14 10.96
CA ALA A 60 2.76 4.81 9.54
C ALA A 60 4.02 4.11 9.02
N PHE A 61 5.20 4.51 9.50
CA PHE A 61 6.46 3.89 9.14
C PHE A 61 6.51 2.43 9.59
N ILE A 62 6.19 2.14 10.85
CA ILE A 62 6.17 0.77 11.40
C ILE A 62 5.14 -0.07 10.64
N PHE A 63 3.93 0.46 10.47
CA PHE A 63 2.86 -0.23 9.76
C PHE A 63 3.24 -0.57 8.32
N GLN A 64 3.83 0.38 7.60
CA GLN A 64 4.30 0.16 6.24
C GLN A 64 5.55 -0.72 6.17
N ALA A 65 6.42 -0.71 7.17
CA ALA A 65 7.54 -1.64 7.26
C ALA A 65 7.05 -3.09 7.33
N ILE A 66 6.00 -3.36 8.09
CA ILE A 66 5.39 -4.69 8.12
C ILE A 66 4.81 -5.06 6.74
N CYS A 67 4.12 -4.14 6.06
CA CYS A 67 3.69 -4.35 4.66
C CYS A 67 4.88 -4.64 3.73
N GLY A 68 6.02 -4.00 4.00
CA GLY A 68 7.28 -4.16 3.29
C GLY A 68 7.89 -5.55 3.33
N SER A 69 7.46 -6.40 4.27
CA SER A 69 7.83 -7.81 4.29
C SER A 69 7.49 -8.54 2.99
N LEU A 70 6.51 -8.05 2.22
CA LEU A 70 6.16 -8.60 0.91
C LEU A 70 7.37 -8.69 -0.05
N TYR A 71 8.28 -7.72 -0.01
CA TYR A 71 9.46 -7.70 -0.89
C TYR A 71 10.54 -8.70 -0.50
N THR A 72 10.41 -9.38 0.63
CA THR A 72 11.36 -10.40 1.08
C THR A 72 10.91 -11.80 0.70
N TRP A 73 9.80 -11.92 -0.03
CA TRP A 73 9.24 -13.18 -0.50
C TRP A 73 10.26 -14.08 -1.22
N SER A 74 11.18 -13.50 -1.99
CA SER A 74 12.19 -14.27 -2.74
C SER A 74 13.09 -15.15 -1.85
N VAL A 75 13.22 -14.83 -0.55
CA VAL A 75 13.93 -15.65 0.43
C VAL A 75 13.19 -16.96 0.73
N PHE A 76 11.86 -16.97 0.61
CA PHE A 76 11.01 -18.13 0.85
C PHE A 76 10.82 -19.04 -0.37
N ASN A 77 11.26 -18.64 -1.57
CA ASN A 77 11.03 -19.40 -2.79
C ASN A 77 11.54 -20.86 -2.67
N ASP A 78 12.84 -21.01 -2.45
CA ASP A 78 13.44 -22.36 -2.38
C ASP A 78 12.97 -23.15 -1.15
N PRO A 79 12.89 -22.57 0.07
CA PRO A 79 12.34 -23.28 1.22
C PRO A 79 10.93 -23.83 1.00
N ILE A 80 10.03 -23.04 0.40
CA ILE A 80 8.64 -23.47 0.13
C ILE A 80 8.62 -24.58 -0.91
N ASP A 81 9.29 -24.38 -2.04
CA ASP A 81 9.25 -25.35 -3.12
C ASP A 81 9.92 -26.67 -2.70
N ALA A 82 11.03 -26.61 -1.96
CA ALA A 82 11.69 -27.79 -1.37
C ALA A 82 10.80 -28.51 -0.35
N TYR A 83 10.08 -27.78 0.50
CA TYR A 83 9.21 -28.38 1.52
C TYR A 83 8.00 -29.10 0.90
N ILE A 84 7.40 -28.51 -0.13
CA ILE A 84 6.18 -29.01 -0.76
C ILE A 84 6.48 -30.13 -1.74
N TYR A 85 7.43 -29.93 -2.65
CA TYR A 85 7.71 -30.87 -3.75
C TYR A 85 8.85 -31.85 -3.44
N GLY A 86 9.62 -31.59 -2.39
CA GLY A 86 10.81 -32.38 -2.04
C GLY A 86 12.02 -31.99 -2.88
N THR A 87 13.19 -32.45 -2.42
CA THR A 87 14.47 -32.37 -3.13
C THR A 87 14.92 -33.79 -3.48
N THR A 88 14.13 -34.52 -4.29
CA THR A 88 14.58 -35.83 -4.77
C THR A 88 15.71 -35.64 -5.77
N ALA A 89 16.82 -36.39 -5.63
CA ALA A 89 17.80 -36.47 -6.71
C ALA A 89 17.15 -37.12 -7.94
N ASP A 90 17.46 -36.60 -9.13
CA ASP A 90 17.16 -37.23 -10.40
C ASP A 90 17.78 -38.66 -10.40
N PRO A 91 16.96 -39.72 -10.58
CA PRO A 91 17.42 -41.11 -10.56
C PRO A 91 18.51 -41.42 -11.60
N VAL A 92 18.62 -40.62 -12.65
CA VAL A 92 19.52 -40.83 -13.78
C VAL A 92 20.82 -40.02 -13.62
N THR A 93 20.74 -38.80 -13.06
CA THR A 93 21.90 -37.88 -13.00
C THR A 93 22.50 -37.72 -11.61
N GLY A 94 21.85 -38.20 -10.55
CA GLY A 94 22.29 -38.03 -9.16
C GLY A 94 22.30 -36.58 -8.67
N LYS A 95 21.92 -35.63 -9.52
CA LYS A 95 21.76 -34.21 -9.19
C LYS A 95 20.39 -34.00 -8.55
N PRO A 96 20.23 -33.02 -7.65
CA PRO A 96 18.90 -32.65 -7.16
C PRO A 96 17.95 -32.41 -8.35
N ALA A 97 16.80 -33.07 -8.37
CA ALA A 97 15.77 -32.82 -9.37
C ALA A 97 15.41 -31.32 -9.35
N PRO A 98 15.09 -30.73 -10.51
CA PRO A 98 14.79 -29.30 -10.58
C PRO A 98 13.64 -28.97 -9.64
N ILE A 99 13.91 -28.10 -8.68
CA ILE A 99 12.92 -27.54 -7.77
C ILE A 99 11.86 -26.87 -8.66
N LYS A 100 10.59 -27.26 -8.54
CA LYS A 100 9.50 -26.58 -9.24
C LYS A 100 9.41 -25.16 -8.70
N HIS A 101 9.76 -24.16 -9.51
CA HIS A 101 9.74 -22.73 -9.12
C HIS A 101 8.32 -22.16 -9.09
N ASN A 102 7.47 -22.69 -8.21
CA ASN A 102 6.07 -22.33 -8.10
C ASN A 102 5.85 -21.25 -7.02
N ALA A 103 6.72 -21.17 -6.00
CA ALA A 103 6.61 -20.16 -4.94
C ALA A 103 6.58 -18.70 -5.43
N PRO A 104 7.30 -18.29 -6.50
CA PRO A 104 7.20 -16.93 -7.03
C PRO A 104 5.78 -16.56 -7.52
N ILE A 105 4.98 -17.54 -7.94
CA ILE A 105 3.60 -17.31 -8.42
C ILE A 105 2.75 -16.72 -7.30
N THR A 106 2.94 -17.17 -6.05
CA THR A 106 2.25 -16.59 -4.88
C THR A 106 2.49 -15.09 -4.77
N PHE A 107 3.73 -14.63 -4.99
CA PHE A 107 4.07 -13.21 -4.95
C PHE A 107 3.37 -12.43 -6.06
N TYR A 108 3.31 -12.97 -7.29
CA TYR A 108 2.60 -12.30 -8.38
C TYR A 108 1.11 -12.18 -8.11
N ILE A 109 0.48 -13.24 -7.57
CA ILE A 109 -0.92 -13.19 -7.12
C ILE A 109 -1.06 -12.14 -6.01
N ALA A 110 -0.17 -12.14 -5.02
CA ALA A 110 -0.19 -11.17 -3.92
C ALA A 110 -0.14 -9.73 -4.40
N VAL A 111 0.79 -9.40 -5.29
CA VAL A 111 0.94 -8.04 -5.83
C VAL A 111 -0.24 -7.65 -6.72
N GLY A 112 -0.78 -8.59 -7.51
CA GLY A 112 -1.98 -8.35 -8.31
C GLY A 112 -3.20 -8.04 -7.43
N CYS A 113 -3.44 -8.87 -6.41
CA CYS A 113 -4.53 -8.68 -5.45
C CYS A 113 -4.34 -7.44 -4.58
N PHE A 114 -3.10 -7.11 -4.22
CA PHE A 114 -2.72 -5.86 -3.55
C PHE A 114 -3.12 -4.63 -4.36
N GLY A 115 -2.76 -4.59 -5.64
CA GLY A 115 -3.09 -3.46 -6.52
C GLY A 115 -4.59 -3.32 -6.73
N LEU A 116 -5.27 -4.44 -7.01
CA LEU A 116 -6.70 -4.47 -7.22
C LEU A 116 -7.49 -4.06 -5.96
N SER A 117 -7.11 -4.60 -4.80
CA SER A 117 -7.71 -4.23 -3.52
C SER A 117 -7.51 -2.76 -3.20
N SER A 118 -6.32 -2.21 -3.46
CA SER A 118 -6.05 -0.78 -3.26
C SER A 118 -6.93 0.11 -4.14
N ALA A 119 -7.13 -0.28 -5.41
CA ALA A 119 -7.94 0.47 -6.36
C ALA A 119 -9.45 0.40 -6.04
N ILE A 120 -9.95 -0.78 -5.70
CA ILE A 120 -11.38 -0.99 -5.40
C ILE A 120 -11.75 -0.40 -4.04
N ASN A 121 -10.91 -0.58 -3.01
CA ASN A 121 -11.26 -0.22 -1.65
C ASN A 121 -10.90 1.22 -1.26
N GLY A 122 -10.26 2.01 -2.14
CA GLY A 122 -9.96 3.42 -1.89
C GLY A 122 -11.18 4.25 -1.45
N PRO A 123 -12.30 4.25 -2.22
CA PRO A 123 -13.52 4.94 -1.82
C PRO A 123 -14.13 4.45 -0.50
N TRP A 124 -14.10 3.12 -0.28
CA TRP A 124 -14.58 2.53 0.97
C TRP A 124 -13.74 2.98 2.17
N LEU A 125 -12.42 3.05 2.02
CA LEU A 125 -11.51 3.57 3.03
C LEU A 125 -11.80 5.03 3.35
N GLU A 126 -12.04 5.87 2.33
CA GLU A 126 -12.39 7.27 2.55
C GLU A 126 -13.69 7.41 3.35
N ARG A 127 -14.71 6.58 3.08
CA ARG A 127 -15.98 6.58 3.83
C ARG A 127 -15.93 6.02 5.25
N HIS A 128 -14.96 5.14 5.57
CA HIS A 128 -14.90 4.47 6.88
C HIS A 128 -13.69 4.87 7.73
N GLY A 129 -12.75 5.57 7.12
CA GLY A 129 -11.52 6.02 7.76
C GLY A 129 -10.39 4.99 7.79
N PRO A 130 -9.16 5.46 8.05
CA PRO A 130 -7.93 4.67 7.96
C PRO A 130 -7.81 3.61 9.06
N ARG A 131 -8.44 3.81 10.23
CA ARG A 131 -8.41 2.84 11.33
C ARG A 131 -9.11 1.55 10.95
N LEU A 132 -10.34 1.63 10.46
CA LEU A 132 -11.11 0.44 10.11
C LEU A 132 -10.45 -0.30 8.94
N ALA A 133 -9.99 0.44 7.92
CA ALA A 133 -9.28 -0.14 6.80
C ALA A 133 -7.98 -0.85 7.22
N ALA A 134 -7.21 -0.27 8.15
CA ALA A 134 -6.01 -0.91 8.70
C ALA A 134 -6.33 -2.19 9.49
N ILE A 135 -7.40 -2.21 10.29
CA ILE A 135 -7.82 -3.41 11.04
C ILE A 135 -8.27 -4.51 10.09
N VAL A 136 -9.12 -4.20 9.11
CA VAL A 136 -9.59 -5.19 8.13
C VAL A 136 -8.42 -5.72 7.31
N GLY A 137 -7.57 -4.84 6.80
CA GLY A 137 -6.40 -5.22 6.01
C GLY A 137 -5.40 -6.09 6.78
N SER A 138 -5.09 -5.73 8.02
CA SER A 138 -4.15 -6.50 8.85
C SER A 138 -4.72 -7.85 9.26
N THR A 139 -6.04 -7.93 9.49
CA THR A 139 -6.74 -9.20 9.74
C THR A 139 -6.68 -10.11 8.52
N LEU A 140 -6.95 -9.58 7.31
CA LEU A 140 -6.85 -10.35 6.07
C LEU A 140 -5.41 -10.84 5.83
N PHE A 141 -4.41 -9.98 6.10
CA PHE A 141 -3.01 -10.36 5.98
C PHE A 141 -2.61 -11.44 6.99
N PHE A 142 -3.08 -11.33 8.23
CA PHE A 142 -2.91 -12.36 9.26
C PHE A 142 -3.51 -13.71 8.83
N LEU A 143 -4.78 -13.72 8.43
CA LEU A 143 -5.47 -14.92 7.97
C LEU A 143 -4.79 -15.51 6.74
N GLY A 144 -4.31 -14.68 5.82
CA GLY A 144 -3.54 -15.11 4.66
C GLY A 144 -2.25 -15.85 5.05
N ASN A 145 -1.52 -15.36 6.06
CA ASN A 145 -0.35 -16.05 6.61
C ASN A 145 -0.73 -17.37 7.31
N MET A 146 -1.84 -17.41 8.06
CA MET A 146 -2.30 -18.65 8.71
C MET A 146 -2.68 -19.72 7.69
N ILE A 147 -3.42 -19.34 6.66
CA ILE A 147 -3.82 -20.27 5.58
C ILE A 147 -2.59 -20.73 4.79
N ALA A 148 -1.62 -19.85 4.54
CA ALA A 148 -0.36 -20.24 3.92
C ALA A 148 0.44 -21.24 4.77
N ALA A 149 0.49 -21.04 6.09
CA ALA A 149 1.13 -21.99 7.01
C ALA A 149 0.46 -23.38 6.94
N ILE A 150 -0.87 -23.42 6.93
CA ILE A 150 -1.65 -24.66 6.74
C ILE A 150 -1.34 -25.28 5.38
N GLY A 151 -1.32 -24.48 4.32
CA GLY A 151 -1.00 -24.92 2.96
C GLY A 151 0.39 -25.53 2.84
N ILE A 152 1.40 -24.91 3.43
CA ILE A 152 2.76 -25.45 3.46
C ILE A 152 2.78 -26.76 4.25
N ARG A 153 2.18 -26.81 5.44
CA ARG A 153 2.13 -28.03 6.27
C ARG A 153 1.43 -29.20 5.58
N ALA A 154 0.37 -28.92 4.83
CA ALA A 154 -0.39 -29.87 4.03
C ALA A 154 0.22 -30.12 2.64
N LYS A 155 1.40 -29.54 2.34
CA LYS A 155 2.09 -29.62 1.05
C LYS A 155 1.19 -29.29 -0.15
N THR A 156 0.32 -28.29 0.01
CA THR A 156 -0.67 -27.88 -0.98
C THR A 156 -0.43 -26.44 -1.41
N MET A 157 0.20 -26.26 -2.57
CA MET A 157 0.55 -24.92 -3.06
C MET A 157 -0.67 -24.04 -3.38
N ALA A 158 -1.79 -24.65 -3.77
CA ALA A 158 -3.04 -23.93 -4.00
C ALA A 158 -3.52 -23.16 -2.75
N LEU A 159 -3.32 -23.71 -1.54
CA LEU A 159 -3.63 -23.03 -0.30
C LEU A 159 -2.65 -21.88 -0.01
N VAL A 160 -1.40 -21.98 -0.44
CA VAL A 160 -0.42 -20.88 -0.34
C VAL A 160 -0.80 -19.72 -1.27
N TYR A 161 -1.22 -20.04 -2.50
CA TYR A 161 -1.76 -19.06 -3.46
C TYR A 161 -3.01 -18.37 -2.93
N PHE A 162 -3.94 -19.13 -2.36
CA PHE A 162 -5.18 -18.58 -1.81
C PHE A 162 -4.94 -17.77 -0.53
N GLY A 163 -4.15 -18.31 0.41
CA GLY A 163 -3.84 -17.69 1.68
C GLY A 163 -3.00 -16.42 1.52
N TYR A 164 -1.72 -16.57 1.21
CA TYR A 164 -0.81 -15.42 1.16
C TYR A 164 -1.03 -14.59 -0.11
N GLY A 165 -1.23 -15.25 -1.25
CA GLY A 165 -1.47 -14.57 -2.53
C GLY A 165 -2.76 -13.75 -2.51
N LEU A 166 -3.91 -14.42 -2.53
CA LEU A 166 -5.19 -13.74 -2.66
C LEU A 166 -5.58 -12.95 -1.41
N LEU A 167 -5.75 -13.62 -0.26
CA LEU A 167 -6.22 -12.97 0.97
C LEU A 167 -5.15 -12.03 1.55
N GLY A 168 -3.91 -12.50 1.61
CA GLY A 168 -2.77 -11.71 2.09
C GLY A 168 -2.51 -10.48 1.22
N GLY A 169 -2.47 -10.66 -0.10
CA GLY A 169 -2.36 -9.56 -1.06
C GLY A 169 -3.49 -8.54 -0.93
N ALA A 170 -4.74 -8.99 -0.87
CA ALA A 170 -5.89 -8.10 -0.69
C ALA A 170 -5.82 -7.30 0.62
N GLY A 171 -5.42 -7.95 1.71
CA GLY A 171 -5.20 -7.30 3.02
C GLY A 171 -4.10 -6.26 2.98
N LEU A 172 -2.95 -6.60 2.37
CA LEU A 172 -1.83 -5.67 2.20
C LEU A 172 -2.23 -4.43 1.37
N GLY A 173 -3.14 -4.55 0.40
CA GLY A 173 -3.64 -3.41 -0.37
C GLY A 173 -4.32 -2.37 0.52
N LEU A 174 -5.26 -2.80 1.37
CA LEU A 174 -5.90 -1.94 2.38
C LEU A 174 -4.89 -1.33 3.36
N CYS A 175 -3.96 -2.16 3.82
CA CYS A 175 -2.89 -1.73 4.73
C CYS A 175 -1.98 -0.67 4.09
N TYR A 176 -1.75 -0.74 2.78
CA TYR A 176 -0.90 0.23 2.10
C TYR A 176 -1.57 1.60 1.99
N ILE A 177 -2.83 1.66 1.57
CA ILE A 177 -3.51 2.94 1.33
C ILE A 177 -3.89 3.67 2.63
N SER A 178 -4.10 2.95 3.74
CA SER A 178 -4.54 3.49 5.03
C SER A 178 -3.62 4.57 5.64
N PRO A 179 -2.34 4.27 5.93
CA PRO A 179 -1.42 5.26 6.49
C PRO A 179 -1.10 6.38 5.50
N VAL A 180 -1.05 6.09 4.20
CA VAL A 180 -0.68 7.08 3.17
C VAL A 180 -1.75 8.16 3.07
N SER A 181 -3.03 7.78 2.94
CA SER A 181 -4.14 8.75 2.92
C SER A 181 -4.18 9.55 4.22
N ALA A 182 -4.02 8.90 5.37
CA ALA A 182 -4.06 9.56 6.66
C ALA A 182 -2.93 10.60 6.83
N LEU A 183 -1.67 10.26 6.51
CA LEU A 183 -0.54 11.19 6.65
C LEU A 183 -0.66 12.39 5.73
N GLN A 184 -1.10 12.19 4.49
CA GLN A 184 -1.30 13.28 3.55
C GLN A 184 -2.30 14.32 4.05
N LYS A 185 -3.35 13.88 4.78
CA LYS A 185 -4.36 14.77 5.37
C LYS A 185 -3.84 15.56 6.57
N TRP A 186 -2.95 14.98 7.38
CA TRP A 186 -2.35 15.65 8.55
C TRP A 186 -1.24 16.66 8.21
N PHE A 187 -0.64 16.51 7.03
CA PHE A 187 0.50 17.32 6.57
C PHE A 187 0.28 17.86 5.14
N PRO A 188 -0.74 18.73 4.95
CA PRO A 188 -0.99 19.33 3.64
C PRO A 188 0.18 20.21 3.15
N ASP A 189 0.95 20.78 4.08
CA ASP A 189 2.14 21.59 3.84
C ASP A 189 3.32 20.81 3.26
N LYS A 190 3.41 19.51 3.56
CA LYS A 190 4.49 18.60 3.13
C LYS A 190 3.92 17.30 2.59
N ARG A 191 2.89 17.42 1.75
CA ARG A 191 2.06 16.28 1.33
C ARG A 191 2.87 15.19 0.61
N GLY A 192 3.85 15.57 -0.22
CA GLY A 192 4.74 14.63 -0.92
C GLY A 192 5.63 13.88 0.07
N LEU A 193 6.37 14.61 0.91
CA LEU A 193 7.22 14.05 1.97
C LEU A 193 6.43 13.15 2.94
N ALA A 194 5.22 13.55 3.34
CA ALA A 194 4.39 12.76 4.25
C ALA A 194 4.01 11.40 3.65
N ALA A 195 3.62 11.41 2.37
CA ALA A 195 3.36 10.17 1.63
C ALA A 195 4.64 9.34 1.43
N GLY A 196 5.74 9.98 1.05
CA GLY A 196 7.04 9.32 0.87
C GLY A 196 7.56 8.69 2.16
N PHE A 197 7.39 9.34 3.30
CA PHE A 197 7.79 8.80 4.60
C PHE A 197 6.93 7.62 5.03
N ALA A 198 5.61 7.65 4.82
CA ALA A 198 4.79 6.46 5.02
C ALA A 198 5.33 5.31 4.18
N VAL A 199 5.50 5.56 2.89
CA VAL A 199 5.81 4.53 1.89
C VAL A 199 7.27 4.06 1.99
N CYS A 200 8.22 4.86 2.51
CA CYS A 200 9.60 4.43 2.74
C CYS A 200 9.73 3.38 3.83
N GLY A 201 8.77 3.33 4.78
CA GLY A 201 8.65 2.25 5.75
C GLY A 201 8.63 0.89 5.05
N PHE A 202 7.92 0.75 3.93
CA PHE A 202 7.90 -0.46 3.11
C PHE A 202 9.29 -0.90 2.64
N GLY A 203 10.16 0.06 2.26
CA GLY A 203 11.56 -0.21 1.93
C GLY A 203 12.34 -0.69 3.16
N ALA A 204 12.17 -0.01 4.30
CA ALA A 204 12.79 -0.41 5.57
C ALA A 204 12.40 -1.83 6.00
N GLY A 205 11.13 -2.18 5.81
CA GLY A 205 10.61 -3.53 6.03
C GLY A 205 11.39 -4.59 5.29
N SER A 206 11.68 -4.35 4.01
CA SER A 206 12.43 -5.30 3.21
C SER A 206 13.87 -5.53 3.69
N ILE A 207 14.49 -4.55 4.37
CA ILE A 207 15.82 -4.68 4.97
C ILE A 207 15.77 -5.63 6.16
N VAL A 208 14.83 -5.37 7.09
CA VAL A 208 14.69 -6.15 8.33
C VAL A 208 14.22 -7.57 8.01
N PHE A 209 13.13 -7.70 7.26
CA PHE A 209 12.47 -8.98 6.99
C PHE A 209 13.18 -9.83 5.94
N ALA A 210 14.28 -9.37 5.33
CA ALA A 210 15.12 -10.23 4.49
C ALA A 210 16.03 -11.14 5.32
N LYS A 211 16.35 -10.74 6.56
CA LYS A 211 17.28 -11.46 7.44
C LYS A 211 16.59 -12.29 8.53
N VAL A 212 15.34 -11.98 8.84
CA VAL A 212 14.55 -12.70 9.86
C VAL A 212 14.15 -14.13 9.44
N PRO A 213 13.68 -14.39 8.20
CA PRO A 213 13.12 -15.70 7.84
C PRO A 213 14.06 -16.89 7.96
N GLY A 214 15.35 -16.72 7.64
CA GLY A 214 16.33 -17.80 7.63
C GLY A 214 16.53 -18.42 9.02
N PRO A 215 17.03 -17.65 10.01
CA PRO A 215 17.19 -18.13 11.38
C PRO A 215 15.87 -18.62 11.99
N LEU A 216 14.77 -17.90 11.77
CA LEU A 216 13.46 -18.29 12.31
C LEU A 216 13.01 -19.66 11.77
N THR A 217 13.21 -19.90 10.47
CA THR A 217 12.86 -21.20 9.85
C THR A 217 13.75 -22.33 10.33
N ALA A 218 15.01 -22.07 10.66
CA ALA A 218 15.90 -23.08 11.23
C ALA A 218 15.43 -23.53 12.63
N GLU A 219 14.92 -22.61 13.44
CA GLU A 219 14.49 -22.88 14.82
C GLU A 219 13.10 -23.51 14.92
N VAL A 220 12.10 -22.94 14.23
CA VAL A 220 10.69 -23.38 14.39
C VAL A 220 10.16 -24.15 13.19
N GLY A 221 10.89 -24.19 12.08
CA GLY A 221 10.43 -24.81 10.83
C GLY A 221 9.51 -23.91 10.00
N LEU A 222 9.44 -24.20 8.71
CA LEU A 222 8.83 -23.31 7.72
C LEU A 222 7.34 -22.98 7.97
N PRO A 223 6.45 -23.94 8.29
CA PRO A 223 5.06 -23.59 8.59
C PRO A 223 4.92 -22.66 9.80
N LEU A 224 5.68 -22.91 10.87
CA LEU A 224 5.62 -22.10 12.09
C LEU A 224 6.28 -20.73 11.91
N THR A 225 7.20 -20.57 10.94
CA THR A 225 7.69 -19.25 10.52
C THR A 225 6.54 -18.36 10.07
N PHE A 226 5.64 -18.87 9.21
CA PHE A 226 4.47 -18.10 8.75
C PHE A 226 3.49 -17.79 9.87
N VAL A 227 3.31 -18.71 10.83
CA VAL A 227 2.48 -18.45 12.03
C VAL A 227 3.10 -17.34 12.88
N THR A 228 4.38 -17.46 13.22
CA THR A 228 5.10 -16.50 14.06
C THR A 228 5.14 -15.11 13.43
N LEU A 229 5.48 -15.02 12.14
CA LEU A 229 5.47 -13.76 11.40
C LEU A 229 4.06 -13.19 11.30
N GLY A 230 3.05 -14.00 10.92
CA GLY A 230 1.66 -13.56 10.85
C GLY A 230 1.16 -12.97 12.18
N CYS A 231 1.36 -13.67 13.29
CA CYS A 231 0.96 -13.20 14.62
C CYS A 231 1.68 -11.90 15.03
N SER A 232 3.00 -11.83 14.83
CA SER A 232 3.79 -10.65 15.20
C SER A 232 3.44 -9.44 14.35
N TYR A 233 3.24 -9.63 13.04
CA TYR A 233 2.77 -8.61 12.11
C TYR A 233 1.39 -8.10 12.53
N PHE A 234 0.44 -9.01 12.78
CA PHE A 234 -0.91 -8.65 13.18
C PHE A 234 -0.94 -7.83 14.48
N ALA A 235 -0.21 -8.29 15.51
CA ALA A 235 -0.15 -7.59 16.79
C ALA A 235 0.41 -6.16 16.63
N ALA A 236 1.54 -6.01 15.95
CA ALA A 236 2.16 -4.70 15.75
C ALA A 236 1.31 -3.77 14.85
N MET A 237 0.70 -4.32 13.79
CA MET A 237 -0.19 -3.56 12.91
C MET A 237 -1.46 -3.14 13.63
N LEU A 238 -2.04 -3.99 14.49
CA LEU A 238 -3.24 -3.68 15.24
C LEU A 238 -2.99 -2.54 16.25
N LEU A 239 -1.85 -2.55 16.95
CA LEU A 239 -1.42 -1.46 17.82
C LEU A 239 -1.32 -0.13 17.06
N CYS A 240 -0.70 -0.16 15.88
CA CYS A 240 -0.59 1.02 15.01
C CYS A 240 -1.95 1.48 14.48
N ALA A 241 -2.86 0.55 14.13
CA ALA A 241 -4.16 0.86 13.58
C ALA A 241 -5.01 1.73 14.53
N PHE A 242 -4.91 1.49 15.84
CA PHE A 242 -5.63 2.29 16.83
C PHE A 242 -5.16 3.75 16.93
N ILE A 243 -3.94 4.05 16.50
CA ILE A 243 -3.40 5.41 16.44
C ILE A 243 -3.92 6.14 15.20
N PHE A 244 -4.21 5.43 14.10
CA PHE A 244 -4.69 6.06 12.86
C PHE A 244 -6.01 6.82 13.04
N ARG A 245 -5.99 8.06 12.55
CA ARG A 245 -7.05 9.07 12.66
C ARG A 245 -7.04 9.98 11.46
N VAL A 246 -8.19 10.60 11.19
CA VAL A 246 -8.34 11.67 10.20
C VAL A 246 -8.38 13.01 10.96
N PRO A 247 -7.75 14.08 10.46
CA PRO A 247 -7.88 15.39 11.07
C PRO A 247 -9.36 15.84 11.15
N PRO A 248 -9.75 16.68 12.13
CA PRO A 248 -11.10 17.23 12.19
C PRO A 248 -11.39 18.12 10.96
N PRO A 249 -12.66 18.35 10.59
CA PRO A 249 -13.02 19.11 9.38
C PRO A 249 -12.38 20.50 9.27
N ASN A 250 -12.20 21.18 10.42
CA ASN A 250 -11.64 22.54 10.48
C ASN A 250 -10.11 22.55 10.71
N PHE A 251 -9.43 21.42 10.51
CA PHE A 251 -7.99 21.33 10.67
C PHE A 251 -7.27 22.07 9.54
N GLN A 252 -6.37 22.97 9.92
CA GLN A 252 -5.61 23.78 8.99
C GLN A 252 -4.15 23.84 9.39
N VAL A 253 -3.28 23.95 8.38
CA VAL A 253 -1.83 24.09 8.57
C VAL A 253 -1.33 25.12 7.57
N ASN A 254 -0.74 26.22 8.06
CA ASN A 254 -0.23 27.30 7.21
C ASN A 254 -1.27 27.82 6.19
N GLY A 255 -2.53 27.97 6.61
CA GLY A 255 -3.63 28.43 5.74
C GLY A 255 -4.08 27.42 4.68
N MET A 256 -3.74 26.13 4.84
CA MET A 256 -4.20 25.05 3.97
C MET A 256 -5.08 24.04 4.72
N ASP A 257 -6.13 23.56 4.06
CA ASP A 257 -6.98 22.46 4.54
C ASP A 257 -6.30 21.08 4.34
N MET A 258 -6.95 20.01 4.80
CA MET A 258 -6.46 18.62 4.64
C MET A 258 -6.36 18.12 3.18
N TYR A 259 -6.94 18.84 2.23
CA TYR A 259 -6.88 18.55 0.80
C TYR A 259 -5.87 19.43 0.06
N ARG A 260 -5.13 20.29 0.79
CA ARG A 260 -4.15 21.25 0.26
C ARG A 260 -4.80 22.40 -0.54
N ASN A 261 -6.05 22.73 -0.26
CA ASN A 261 -6.68 23.96 -0.73
C ASN A 261 -6.31 25.12 0.21
N LYS A 262 -6.07 26.31 -0.34
CA LYS A 262 -5.94 27.53 0.46
C LYS A 262 -7.29 27.88 1.08
N VAL A 263 -7.29 28.28 2.34
CA VAL A 263 -8.49 28.68 3.08
C VAL A 263 -8.34 30.12 3.59
N ASN A 264 -9.43 30.87 3.52
CA ASN A 264 -9.48 32.26 3.98
C ASN A 264 -9.58 32.33 5.51
N ALA A 265 -9.62 33.55 6.07
CA ALA A 265 -9.76 33.78 7.51
C ALA A 265 -11.04 33.17 8.13
N ASN A 266 -12.07 32.92 7.33
CA ASN A 266 -13.32 32.29 7.77
C ASN A 266 -13.27 30.76 7.69
N GLY A 267 -12.20 30.19 7.13
CA GLY A 267 -12.02 28.76 6.92
C GLY A 267 -12.65 28.21 5.65
N ASP A 268 -13.18 29.07 4.78
CA ASP A 268 -13.71 28.69 3.48
C ASP A 268 -12.58 28.57 2.46
N VAL A 269 -12.71 27.63 1.51
CA VAL A 269 -11.75 27.47 0.42
C VAL A 269 -11.70 28.75 -0.41
N GLU A 270 -10.51 29.35 -0.53
CA GLU A 270 -10.29 30.52 -1.38
C GLU A 270 -10.51 30.14 -2.85
N THR A 271 -11.65 30.52 -3.39
CA THR A 271 -11.94 30.38 -4.82
C THR A 271 -11.53 31.62 -5.58
N ASN A 272 -10.22 31.83 -5.77
CA ASN A 272 -9.75 32.77 -6.78
C ASN A 272 -10.07 32.21 -8.18
N GLN A 273 -10.98 32.86 -8.91
CA GLN A 273 -11.42 32.42 -10.24
C GLN A 273 -10.27 32.41 -11.26
N GLU A 274 -9.33 33.35 -11.17
CA GLU A 274 -8.12 33.40 -12.01
C GLU A 274 -7.12 32.27 -11.66
N GLU A 275 -6.97 31.95 -10.38
CA GLU A 275 -6.10 30.86 -9.90
C GLU A 275 -6.72 29.49 -10.24
N LYS A 276 -8.05 29.35 -10.23
CA LYS A 276 -8.79 28.19 -10.76
C LYS A 276 -8.62 28.03 -12.26
N ALA A 277 -8.74 29.09 -13.06
CA ALA A 277 -8.55 29.02 -14.51
C ALA A 277 -7.09 28.67 -14.86
N ALA A 278 -6.11 29.25 -14.16
CA ALA A 278 -4.70 28.91 -14.31
C ALA A 278 -4.37 27.49 -13.81
N ALA A 279 -5.00 27.02 -12.73
CA ALA A 279 -4.85 25.65 -12.21
C ALA A 279 -5.53 24.61 -13.12
N GLN A 280 -6.68 24.94 -13.73
CA GLN A 280 -7.34 24.10 -14.73
C GLN A 280 -6.50 23.93 -16.00
N LEU A 281 -5.76 24.97 -16.40
CA LEU A 281 -4.81 24.93 -17.52
C LEU A 281 -3.51 24.19 -17.19
N ARG A 282 -3.06 24.20 -15.92
CA ARG A 282 -1.81 23.54 -15.46
C ARG A 282 -1.99 22.10 -14.99
N ASP A 283 -3.14 21.77 -14.41
CA ASP A 283 -3.45 20.48 -13.78
C ASP A 283 -4.98 20.24 -13.77
N PRO A 284 -5.58 19.76 -14.87
CA PRO A 284 -7.03 19.62 -15.04
C PRO A 284 -7.69 18.66 -14.04
N GLY A 285 -6.92 17.86 -13.30
CA GLY A 285 -7.43 16.95 -12.25
C GLY A 285 -7.91 17.63 -10.97
N THR A 286 -7.73 18.94 -10.83
CA THR A 286 -8.08 19.71 -9.61
C THR A 286 -9.58 19.96 -9.41
N THR A 287 -10.41 19.74 -10.44
CA THR A 287 -11.88 19.94 -10.37
C THR A 287 -12.70 18.72 -10.78
N MET A 288 -12.06 17.56 -10.97
CA MET A 288 -12.74 16.34 -11.42
C MET A 288 -13.27 15.54 -10.23
N ASN A 289 -14.51 15.05 -10.34
CA ASN A 289 -14.95 13.97 -9.48
C ASN A 289 -14.19 12.67 -9.85
N LEU A 290 -14.22 11.68 -8.97
CA LEU A 290 -13.45 10.44 -9.16
C LEU A 290 -13.85 9.69 -10.45
N SER A 291 -15.12 9.74 -10.83
CA SER A 291 -15.61 9.14 -12.09
C SER A 291 -15.00 9.83 -13.31
N ASP A 292 -14.98 11.16 -13.36
CA ASP A 292 -14.42 11.91 -14.47
C ASP A 292 -12.90 11.73 -14.55
N ALA A 293 -12.24 11.62 -13.40
CA ALA A 293 -10.80 11.40 -13.31
C ALA A 293 -10.38 10.05 -13.92
N ILE A 294 -11.07 8.94 -13.62
CA ILE A 294 -10.69 7.60 -14.13
C ILE A 294 -10.86 7.46 -15.65
N PHE A 295 -11.77 8.21 -16.27
CA PHE A 295 -11.99 8.19 -17.72
C PHE A 295 -11.20 9.26 -18.49
N SER A 296 -10.48 10.14 -17.77
CA SER A 296 -9.63 11.17 -18.37
C SER A 296 -8.50 10.57 -19.23
N LYS A 297 -7.97 11.36 -20.16
CA LYS A 297 -6.82 10.94 -20.99
C LYS A 297 -5.55 10.91 -20.15
N GLU A 298 -5.41 11.88 -19.26
CA GLU A 298 -4.31 12.08 -18.34
C GLU A 298 -4.15 10.89 -17.41
N TYR A 299 -5.25 10.40 -16.82
CA TYR A 299 -5.24 9.20 -15.99
C TYR A 299 -4.78 7.98 -16.77
N ARG A 300 -5.27 7.78 -18.00
CA ARG A 300 -4.86 6.65 -18.84
C ARG A 300 -3.35 6.64 -19.13
N PHE A 301 -2.77 7.80 -19.43
CA PHE A 301 -1.31 7.91 -19.64
C PHE A 301 -0.53 7.63 -18.35
N ILE A 302 -0.95 8.22 -17.23
CA ILE A 302 -0.32 7.97 -15.92
C ILE A 302 -0.41 6.48 -15.55
N TYR A 303 -1.56 5.86 -15.78
CA TYR A 303 -1.79 4.45 -15.51
C TYR A 303 -0.90 3.55 -16.38
N LEU A 304 -0.85 3.78 -17.70
CA LEU A 304 0.01 3.00 -18.61
C LEU A 304 1.50 3.13 -18.25
N MET A 305 1.96 4.36 -17.96
CA MET A 305 3.32 4.62 -17.53
C MET A 305 3.63 3.90 -16.22
N PHE A 306 2.74 4.01 -15.23
CA PHE A 306 2.90 3.36 -13.93
C PHE A 306 2.87 1.83 -14.03
N PHE A 307 1.98 1.29 -14.86
CA PHE A 307 1.85 -0.14 -15.13
C PHE A 307 3.12 -0.71 -15.77
N GLY A 308 3.59 -0.10 -16.86
CA GLY A 308 4.82 -0.51 -17.54
C GLY A 308 6.05 -0.46 -16.63
N ASN A 309 6.21 0.64 -15.88
CA ASN A 309 7.31 0.80 -14.93
C ASN A 309 7.27 -0.24 -13.80
N SER A 310 6.08 -0.63 -13.34
CA SER A 310 5.94 -1.59 -12.23
C SER A 310 6.28 -3.03 -12.63
N ILE A 311 6.01 -3.45 -13.87
CA ILE A 311 6.23 -4.84 -14.31
C ILE A 311 7.70 -5.23 -14.18
N ALA A 312 8.61 -4.42 -14.75
CA ALA A 312 10.03 -4.74 -14.76
C ALA A 312 10.57 -4.90 -13.32
N GLY A 313 10.28 -3.94 -12.44
CA GLY A 313 10.72 -3.98 -11.05
C GLY A 313 10.21 -5.20 -10.28
N LEU A 314 8.92 -5.53 -10.43
CA LEU A 314 8.29 -6.64 -9.69
C LEU A 314 8.82 -8.02 -10.12
N VAL A 315 9.08 -8.20 -11.42
CA VAL A 315 9.67 -9.45 -11.93
C VAL A 315 11.06 -9.66 -11.33
N PHE A 316 11.92 -8.63 -11.32
CA PHE A 316 13.24 -8.71 -10.72
C PHE A 316 13.18 -8.96 -9.20
N LEU A 317 12.34 -8.21 -8.47
CA LEU A 317 12.23 -8.36 -7.01
C LEU A 317 11.81 -9.77 -6.58
N SER A 318 10.87 -10.38 -7.32
CA SER A 318 10.35 -11.72 -7.00
C SER A 318 11.39 -12.84 -7.04
N ARG A 319 12.50 -12.64 -7.78
CA ARG A 319 13.56 -13.63 -7.98
C ARG A 319 14.94 -13.11 -7.60
N LEU A 320 15.05 -11.97 -6.91
CA LEU A 320 16.33 -11.33 -6.62
C LEU A 320 17.28 -12.26 -5.85
N ALA A 321 16.79 -12.92 -4.78
CA ALA A 321 17.61 -13.88 -4.04
C ALA A 321 18.01 -15.09 -4.89
N ASN A 322 17.11 -15.57 -5.77
CA ASN A 322 17.40 -16.67 -6.70
C ASN A 322 18.49 -16.29 -7.70
N ILE A 323 18.41 -15.10 -8.31
CA ILE A 323 19.44 -14.60 -9.24
C ILE A 323 20.84 -14.64 -8.58
N VAL A 324 20.95 -14.18 -7.34
CA VAL A 324 22.22 -14.18 -6.59
C VAL A 324 22.77 -15.59 -6.35
N LYS A 325 21.91 -16.57 -6.13
CA LYS A 325 22.30 -17.97 -5.92
C LYS A 325 22.58 -18.70 -7.23
N ASP A 326 21.63 -18.66 -8.15
CA ASP A 326 21.59 -19.51 -9.34
C ASP A 326 22.55 -19.02 -10.44
N ILE A 327 22.68 -17.70 -10.59
CA ILE A 327 23.54 -17.10 -11.63
C ILE A 327 24.94 -16.79 -11.08
N PHE A 328 25.02 -16.24 -9.87
CA PHE A 328 26.29 -15.80 -9.28
C PHE A 328 26.93 -16.81 -8.31
N GLY A 329 26.28 -17.96 -8.07
CA GLY A 329 26.83 -19.04 -7.24
C GLY A 329 27.08 -18.66 -5.78
N LYS A 330 26.33 -17.68 -5.24
CA LYS A 330 26.49 -17.20 -3.85
C LYS A 330 25.58 -17.94 -2.88
N ASP A 331 25.91 -17.85 -1.60
CA ASP A 331 25.14 -18.48 -0.53
C ASP A 331 23.88 -17.68 -0.16
N ALA A 332 22.99 -18.31 0.62
CA ALA A 332 21.73 -17.72 1.04
C ALA A 332 21.90 -16.45 1.90
N SER A 333 22.98 -16.37 2.71
CA SER A 333 23.23 -15.17 3.52
C SER A 333 23.57 -13.98 2.63
N THR A 334 24.46 -14.18 1.64
CA THR A 334 24.80 -13.15 0.64
C THR A 334 23.56 -12.74 -0.16
N ALA A 335 22.74 -13.69 -0.61
CA ALA A 335 21.49 -13.40 -1.32
C ALA A 335 20.56 -12.50 -0.48
N ALA A 336 20.35 -12.82 0.80
CA ALA A 336 19.56 -11.99 1.71
C ALA A 336 20.20 -10.59 1.94
N THR A 337 21.53 -10.46 1.90
CA THR A 337 22.20 -9.16 1.98
C THR A 337 21.90 -8.30 0.77
N ILE A 338 21.94 -8.87 -0.44
CA ILE A 338 21.61 -8.14 -1.68
C ILE A 338 20.15 -7.68 -1.68
N VAL A 339 19.22 -8.54 -1.22
CA VAL A 339 17.81 -8.15 -1.05
C VAL A 339 17.68 -6.97 -0.07
N ALA A 340 18.43 -7.00 1.04
CA ALA A 340 18.44 -5.91 2.01
C ALA A 340 19.05 -4.60 1.45
N ILE A 341 20.13 -4.68 0.67
CA ILE A 341 20.73 -3.50 0.00
C ILE A 341 19.73 -2.87 -0.98
N ASN A 342 19.05 -3.70 -1.78
CA ASN A 342 17.97 -3.23 -2.66
C ASN A 342 16.86 -2.52 -1.85
N GLY A 343 16.51 -3.07 -0.69
CA GLY A 343 15.60 -2.42 0.27
C GLY A 343 16.07 -1.04 0.75
N GLY A 344 17.38 -0.89 0.99
CA GLY A 344 18.02 0.39 1.35
C GLY A 344 17.88 1.45 0.26
N PHE A 345 18.18 1.10 -0.99
CA PHE A 345 17.96 2.01 -2.14
C PHE A 345 16.47 2.32 -2.33
N ASN A 346 15.59 1.34 -2.13
CA ASN A 346 14.14 1.55 -2.21
C ASN A 346 13.64 2.53 -1.15
N LEU A 347 14.10 2.40 0.10
CA LEU A 347 13.82 3.34 1.19
C LEU A 347 14.33 4.75 0.85
N GLY A 348 15.62 4.85 0.49
CA GLY A 348 16.29 6.11 0.20
C GLY A 348 15.63 6.84 -0.97
N GLY A 349 15.34 6.13 -2.07
CA GLY A 349 14.66 6.69 -3.24
C GLY A 349 13.26 7.21 -2.91
N ARG A 350 12.47 6.48 -2.09
CA ARG A 350 11.12 6.91 -1.68
C ARG A 350 11.15 8.22 -0.90
N LEU A 351 12.09 8.39 0.03
CA LEU A 351 12.26 9.65 0.77
C LEU A 351 12.85 10.77 -0.09
N PHE A 352 13.86 10.45 -0.89
CA PHE A 352 14.56 11.44 -1.71
C PHE A 352 13.61 12.05 -2.75
N PHE A 353 13.03 11.22 -3.62
CA PHE A 353 12.19 11.72 -4.70
C PHE A 353 10.89 12.35 -4.20
N SER A 354 10.32 11.87 -3.09
CA SER A 354 9.16 12.55 -2.48
C SER A 354 9.51 13.95 -1.98
N SER A 355 10.68 14.09 -1.34
CA SER A 355 11.16 15.38 -0.83
C SER A 355 11.50 16.35 -1.96
N VAL A 356 12.14 15.84 -3.02
CA VAL A 356 12.42 16.61 -4.23
C VAL A 356 11.11 17.06 -4.90
N SER A 357 10.07 16.22 -4.90
CA SER A 357 8.77 16.55 -5.51
C SER A 357 8.03 17.69 -4.86
N ASP A 358 8.21 17.89 -3.55
CA ASP A 358 7.63 19.04 -2.86
C ASP A 358 8.32 20.37 -3.25
N ARG A 359 9.56 20.32 -3.77
CA ARG A 359 10.33 21.51 -4.19
C ARG A 359 10.29 21.77 -5.70
N LEU A 360 10.52 20.75 -6.51
CA LEU A 360 10.63 20.87 -7.98
C LEU A 360 9.27 20.74 -8.69
N GLY A 361 8.24 20.29 -7.98
CA GLY A 361 6.96 19.89 -8.56
C GLY A 361 7.00 18.49 -9.19
N ARG A 362 5.81 17.87 -9.31
CA ARG A 362 5.67 16.44 -9.67
C ARG A 362 6.27 16.11 -11.03
N LYS A 363 5.98 16.90 -12.06
CA LYS A 363 6.43 16.66 -13.45
C LYS A 363 7.96 16.65 -13.55
N ASN A 364 8.62 17.63 -12.95
CA ASN A 364 10.08 17.72 -12.97
C ASN A 364 10.73 16.57 -12.20
N SER A 365 10.14 16.14 -11.07
CA SER A 365 10.62 14.96 -10.36
C SER A 365 10.55 13.68 -11.18
N PHE A 366 9.49 13.48 -11.97
CA PHE A 366 9.41 12.35 -12.90
C PHE A 366 10.48 12.42 -13.99
N PHE A 367 10.76 13.60 -14.55
CA PHE A 367 11.86 13.76 -15.50
C PHE A 367 13.22 13.43 -14.88
N VAL A 368 13.48 13.91 -13.67
CA VAL A 368 14.73 13.59 -12.95
C VAL A 368 14.84 12.08 -12.71
N MET A 369 13.75 11.42 -12.27
CA MET A 369 13.73 9.96 -12.09
C MET A 369 14.02 9.19 -13.38
N LEU A 370 13.42 9.60 -14.50
CA LEU A 370 13.60 8.93 -15.79
C LEU A 370 14.99 9.16 -16.38
N LEU A 371 15.61 10.32 -16.13
CA LEU A 371 16.98 10.61 -16.57
C LEU A 371 18.05 9.97 -15.68
N SER A 372 17.70 9.61 -14.44
CA SER A 372 18.62 9.00 -13.47
C SER A 372 18.60 7.47 -13.46
N GLN A 373 17.61 6.85 -14.11
CA GLN A 373 17.48 5.39 -14.28
C GLN A 373 18.24 4.95 -15.53
#